data_AF-A0A5B7UEA3-F1
#
_entry.id   AF-A0A5B7UEA3-F1
#
_cell.length_a   1.000
_cell.length_b   1.000
_cell.length_c   1.000
_cell.angle_alpha   90.00
_cell.angle_beta   90.00
_cell.angle_gamma   90.00
#
_symmetry.space_group_name_H-M   'P 1'
#
loop_
_entity.id
_entity.type
_entity.pdbx_description
1 polymer ?
#
loop_
_entity_poly.entity_id
_entity_poly.type
_entity_poly.pdbx_seq_one_letter_code
_entity_poly.pdbx_strand_id
1 'polypeptide(L)' 'MIRFIIWILGGVVHLWTIILAFEHSGFLAAIVSIFLPFLSEIYWVYKLWDVNTTYCYAALASLLLPVIYPKK' A
#
# COMPACT_ATOMS: atom_id res chain seq x y z
N MET A 1 -18.44 11.59 0.36
CA MET A 1 -18.44 10.45 -0.57
C MET A 1 -17.03 10.11 -1.06
N ILE A 2 -16.34 11.00 -1.80
CA ILE A 2 -14.99 10.74 -2.35
C ILE A 2 -13.95 10.29 -1.30
N ARG A 3 -13.97 10.92 -0.12
CA ARG A 3 -13.04 10.59 0.98
C ARG A 3 -13.21 9.16 1.45
N PHE A 4 -14.45 8.70 1.64
CA PHE A 4 -14.73 7.33 2.07
C PHE A 4 -14.18 6.30 1.08
N ILE A 5 -14.27 6.60 -0.21
CA ILE A 5 -13.70 5.77 -1.29
C ILE A 5 -12.17 5.71 -1.17
N ILE A 6 -11.50 6.84 -0.94
CA ILE A 6 -10.02 6.88 -0.76
C ILE A 6 -9.60 6.03 0.44
N TRP A 7 -10.34 6.07 1.55
CA TRP A 7 -10.04 5.24 2.73
C TRP A 7 -10.20 3.74 2.44
N ILE A 8 -11.25 3.35 1.73
CA ILE A 8 -11.45 1.95 1.33
C ILE A 8 -10.32 1.51 0.39
N LEU A 9 -9.99 2.31 -0.62
CA LEU A 9 -8.92 1.99 -1.57
C LEU A 9 -7.58 1.82 -0.86
N GLY A 10 -7.23 2.75 0.05
CA GLY A 10 -6.03 2.63 0.86
C GLY A 10 -6.02 1.35 1.70
N GLY A 11 -7.14 1.00 2.35
CA GLY A 11 -7.24 -0.25 3.10
C GLY A 11 -7.07 -1.50 2.23
N VAL A 12 -7.68 -1.53 1.05
CA VAL A 12 -7.56 -2.66 0.10
C VAL A 12 -6.12 -2.82 -0.40
N VAL A 13 -5.48 -1.72 -0.78
CA VAL A 13 -4.08 -1.73 -1.24
C VAL A 13 -3.13 -2.10 -0.11
N HIS A 14 -3.42 -1.68 1.12
CA HIS A 14 -2.64 -2.06 2.28
C HIS A 14 -2.75 -3.56 2.59
N LEU A 15 -3.96 -4.13 2.51
CA LEU A 15 -4.15 -5.58 2.64
C LEU A 15 -3.36 -6.35 1.57
N TRP A 16 -3.37 -5.87 0.32
CA TRP A 16 -2.55 -6.45 -0.74
C TRP A 16 -1.05 -6.37 -0.41
N THR A 17 -0.60 -5.23 0.13
CA THR A 17 0.80 -5.04 0.59
C THR A 17 1.19 -6.09 1.63
N ILE A 18 0.33 -6.39 2.60
CA ILE A 18 0.58 -7.39 3.64
C ILE A 18 0.70 -8.80 3.03
N ILE A 19 -0.17 -9.14 2.07
CA ILE A 19 -0.13 -10.43 1.37
C ILE A 19 1.19 -10.57 0.60
N LEU A 20 1.58 -9.57 -0.17
CA LEU A 20 2.86 -9.56 -0.89
C LEU A 20 4.05 -9.64 0.07
N ALA A 21 3.96 -8.97 1.22
CA ALA A 21 4.99 -9.03 2.23
C ALA A 21 5.19 -10.44 2.78
N PHE A 22 4.08 -11.15 3.00
CA PHE A 22 4.10 -12.55 3.40
C PHE A 22 4.70 -13.44 2.31
N GLU A 23 4.27 -13.29 1.06
CA GLU A 23 4.71 -14.11 -0.06
C GLU A 23 6.21 -13.94 -0.38
N HIS A 24 6.72 -12.71 -0.33
CA HIS A 24 8.10 -12.42 -0.71
C HIS A 24 9.10 -12.46 0.44
N SER A 25 8.68 -12.31 1.70
CA SER A 25 9.61 -12.20 2.84
C SER A 25 9.10 -12.83 4.13
N GLY A 26 7.97 -13.55 4.06
CA GLY A 26 7.46 -14.38 5.15
C GLY A 26 6.72 -13.61 6.24
N PHE A 27 6.42 -14.34 7.31
CA PHE A 27 5.51 -13.91 8.37
C PHE A 27 5.92 -12.60 9.07
N LEU A 28 7.20 -12.46 9.41
CA LEU A 28 7.69 -11.25 10.10
C LEU A 28 7.53 -10.00 9.24
N ALA A 29 7.77 -10.10 7.93
CA ALA A 29 7.60 -8.99 7.01
C ALA A 29 6.14 -8.55 6.88
N ALA A 30 5.21 -9.52 6.87
CA ALA A 30 3.78 -9.25 6.90
C ALA A 30 3.35 -8.53 8.19
N ILE A 31 3.82 -8.99 9.35
CA ILE A 31 3.57 -8.35 10.65
C ILE A 31 4.05 -6.90 10.64
N VAL A 32 5.30 -6.66 10.25
CA VAL A 32 5.86 -5.30 10.21
C VAL A 32 5.05 -4.42 9.27
N SER A 33 4.59 -4.97 8.14
CA SER A 33 3.78 -4.22 7.18
C SER A 33 2.41 -3.83 7.76
N ILE A 34 1.75 -4.71 8.51
CA ILE A 34 0.46 -4.42 9.18
C ILE A 34 0.56 -3.19 10.09
N PHE A 35 1.64 -3.06 10.86
CA PHE A 35 1.77 -1.98 11.84
C PHE A 35 2.22 -0.64 11.23
N LEU A 36 2.75 -0.66 10.01
CA LEU A 36 3.36 0.51 9.36
C LEU A 36 2.76 0.74 7.97
N PRO A 37 1.47 1.10 7.83
CA PRO A 37 0.77 1.06 6.56
C PRO A 37 1.43 1.89 5.45
N PHE A 38 1.59 3.20 5.67
CA PHE A 38 2.20 4.09 4.68
C PHE A 38 3.66 3.76 4.35
N LEU A 39 4.47 3.46 5.38
CA LEU A 39 5.88 3.13 5.19
C LEU A 39 6.06 1.78 4.50
N SER A 40 5.18 0.81 4.80
CA SER A 40 5.18 -0.50 4.16
C SER A 40 4.88 -0.39 2.67
N GLU A 41 3.84 0.37 2.28
CA GLU A 41 3.51 0.58 0.87
C GLU A 41 4.70 1.19 0.10
N ILE A 42 5.37 2.20 0.66
CA ILE A 42 6.55 2.81 0.04
C ILE A 42 7.69 1.78 -0.11
N TYR A 43 7.98 1.02 0.95
CA TYR A 43 9.03 0.00 0.91
C TYR A 43 8.74 -1.09 -0.14
N TRP A 44 7.51 -1.57 -0.20
CA TRP A 44 7.11 -2.64 -1.11
C TRP A 44 6.99 -2.16 -2.56
N VAL A 45 6.64 -0.90 -2.80
CA VAL A 45 6.78 -0.28 -4.14
C VAL A 45 8.23 -0.33 -4.60
N TYR A 46 9.19 0.07 -3.75
CA TYR A 46 10.60 0.02 -4.11
C TYR A 46 11.08 -1.42 -4.35
N LYS A 47 10.69 -2.36 -3.49
CA LYS A 47 11.13 -3.75 -3.55
C LYS A 47 10.53 -4.55 -4.72
N LEU A 48 9.31 -4.22 -5.12
CA LEU A 48 8.58 -4.91 -6.19
C LEU A 48 8.55 -4.10 -7.49
N TRP A 49 9.34 -3.03 -7.57
CA TRP A 49 9.51 -2.27 -8.79
C TRP A 49 10.01 -3.20 -9.90
N ASP A 50 9.36 -3.13 -11.07
CA ASP A 50 9.57 -4.03 -12.22
C ASP A 50 9.30 -5.53 -11.99
N VAL A 51 8.82 -5.93 -10.80
CA VAL A 51 8.37 -7.31 -10.49
C VAL A 51 6.84 -7.38 -10.49
N ASN A 52 6.17 -6.42 -9.87
CA ASN A 52 4.72 -6.31 -9.83
C ASN A 52 4.30 -4.86 -10.07
N THR A 53 4.39 -4.44 -11.34
CA THR A 53 4.14 -3.06 -11.76
C THR A 53 2.71 -2.62 -11.45
N THR A 54 1.73 -3.52 -11.56
CA THR A 54 0.32 -3.24 -11.26
C THR A 54 0.14 -2.85 -9.79
N TYR A 55 0.71 -3.62 -8.87
CA TYR A 55 0.72 -3.28 -7.46
C TYR A 55 1.42 -1.95 -7.21
N CYS A 56 2.59 -1.73 -7.83
CA CYS A 56 3.37 -0.50 -7.63
C CYS A 56 2.57 0.75 -8.01
N TYR A 57 1.86 0.74 -9.14
CA TYR A 57 0.99 1.87 -9.51
C TYR A 57 -0.21 2.02 -8.58
N ALA A 58 -0.81 0.92 -8.12
CA ALA A 58 -1.92 0.98 -7.17
C ALA A 58 -1.49 1.56 -5.81
N ALA A 59 -0.34 1.15 -5.29
CA ALA A 59 0.27 1.66 -4.07
C ALA A 59 0.71 3.13 -4.19
N LEU A 60 1.28 3.53 -5.33
CA LEU A 60 1.55 4.95 -5.55
C LEU A 60 0.26 5.78 -5.61
N ALA A 61 -0.79 5.26 -6.25
CA ALA A 61 -2.08 5.95 -6.30
C ALA A 61 -2.73 6.05 -4.90
N SER A 62 -2.70 4.99 -4.09
CA SER A 62 -3.23 5.03 -2.70
C SER A 62 -2.50 6.07 -1.85
N LEU A 63 -1.19 6.23 -2.04
CA LEU A 63 -0.37 7.22 -1.33
C LEU A 63 -0.61 8.66 -1.81
N LEU A 64 -0.84 8.87 -3.11
CA LEU A 64 -0.97 10.21 -3.70
C LEU A 64 -2.39 10.80 -3.58
N LEU A 65 -3.44 9.98 -3.66
CA LEU A 65 -4.84 10.45 -3.60
C LEU A 65 -5.17 11.30 -2.35
N PRO A 66 -4.69 10.96 -1.13
CA PRO A 66 -4.89 11.79 0.05
C PRO A 66 -4.19 13.15 -0.02
N VAL A 67 -3.06 13.25 -0.75
CA VAL A 67 -2.30 14.50 -0.94
C VAL A 67 -3.04 15.43 -1.90
N ILE A 68 -3.62 14.88 -2.97
CA ILE A 68 -4.38 15.62 -3.99
C ILE A 68 -5.74 16.07 -3.43
N TYR A 69 -6.37 15.24 -2.60
CA TYR A 69 -7.66 15.53 -1.96
C TYR A 69 -7.51 15.64 -0.43
N PRO A 70 -6.81 16.67 0.07
CA PRO A 70 -6.50 16.80 1.49
C PRO A 70 -7.77 17.01 2.32
N LYS A 71 -7.71 16.55 3.56
CA LYS A 71 -8.74 16.78 4.57
C LYS A 71 -8.70 18.28 4.94
N LYS A 72 -9.59 19.10 4.36
CA LYS A 72 -9.85 20.45 4.89
C LYS A 72 -10.41 20.38 6.30
#